data_AF-A0A5P9P4C4-F1
#
_entry.id   AF-A0A5P9P4C4-F1
#
_cell.length_a   1.000
_cell.length_b   1.000
_cell.length_c   1.000
_cell.angle_alpha   90.00
_cell.angle_beta   90.00
_cell.angle_gamma   90.00
#
_symmetry.space_group_name_H-M   'P 1'
#
loop_
_entity.id
_entity.type
_entity.pdbx_description
1 polymer ?
#
loop_
_entity_poly.entity_id
_entity_poly.type
_entity_poly.pdbx_seq_one_letter_code
_entity_poly.pdbx_strand_id
1 'polypeptide(L)'
;MTADTNHDSEHDTREVATDGGMSDVEREKQVDYLDVEINLLKPATPFMRDHLRVIWLGFAIWALTTFGPITLTRIAPDVMTTQMPVIGFPLHYFLLAIVGPGAALILSVWYARKRDQIDDKYGIEQPTAAPEPTETTSDDATAADGGVSE
;
A
#
# COMPACT_ATOMS: atom_id res chain seq x y z
N MET A 1 -8.76 11.70 58.21
CA MET A 1 -7.80 10.57 58.17
C MET A 1 -8.20 9.73 56.97
N THR A 2 -7.74 10.19 55.80
CA THR A 2 -6.76 9.52 54.90
C THR A 2 -7.45 8.50 54.00
N ALA A 3 -7.87 8.97 52.82
CA ALA A 3 -8.17 8.14 51.68
C ALA A 3 -6.82 7.81 51.00
N ASP A 4 -6.46 6.54 50.99
CA ASP A 4 -5.30 6.03 50.26
C ASP A 4 -5.67 5.90 48.78
N THR A 5 -5.27 6.88 47.97
CA THR A 5 -5.28 6.81 46.51
C THR A 5 -4.00 6.12 46.05
N ASN A 6 -4.03 4.80 45.92
CA ASN A 6 -2.96 4.06 45.24
C ASN A 6 -3.06 4.33 43.74
N HIS A 7 -2.25 5.29 43.28
CA HIS A 7 -2.03 5.55 41.86
C HIS A 7 -0.98 4.56 41.36
N ASP A 8 -1.41 3.33 41.06
CA ASP A 8 -0.55 2.37 40.38
C ASP A 8 -0.22 2.92 39.00
N SER A 9 1.01 3.43 38.88
CA SER A 9 1.57 3.88 37.64
C SER A 9 2.04 2.61 36.94
N GLU A 10 1.18 2.02 36.11
CA GLU A 10 1.57 0.95 35.19
C GLU A 10 2.69 1.48 34.30
N HIS A 11 3.90 1.22 34.74
CA HIS A 11 5.12 1.41 34.00
C HIS A 11 5.04 0.44 32.83
N ASP A 12 4.67 0.95 31.65
CA ASP A 12 4.67 0.27 30.35
C ASP A 12 6.11 -0.17 30.02
N THR A 13 6.59 -1.19 30.72
CA THR A 13 7.78 -1.94 30.38
C THR A 13 7.43 -2.78 29.17
N ARG A 14 7.44 -2.16 27.99
CA ARG A 14 7.66 -2.90 26.75
C ARG A 14 9.03 -3.53 26.88
N GLU A 15 9.08 -4.74 27.44
CA GLU A 15 10.26 -5.59 27.41
C GLU A 15 10.71 -5.63 25.95
N VAL A 16 11.87 -5.02 25.69
CA VAL A 16 12.49 -5.08 24.37
C VAL A 16 13.03 -6.50 24.24
N ALA A 17 12.14 -7.42 23.88
CA ALA A 17 12.48 -8.81 23.66
C ALA A 17 13.49 -8.86 22.52
N THR A 18 14.73 -9.21 22.86
CA THR A 18 15.78 -9.45 21.86
C THR A 18 15.34 -10.60 20.98
N ASP A 19 15.50 -10.45 19.67
CA ASP A 19 14.99 -11.38 18.66
C ASP A 19 15.67 -12.75 18.63
N GLY A 20 16.61 -13.01 19.54
CA GLY A 20 17.34 -14.27 19.67
C GLY A 20 18.22 -14.59 18.47
N GLY A 21 18.42 -13.66 17.53
CA GLY A 21 19.10 -13.92 16.26
C GLY A 21 18.29 -14.76 15.27
N MET A 22 16.99 -14.95 15.51
CA MET A 22 16.11 -15.71 14.63
C MET A 22 15.75 -14.88 13.39
N SER A 23 15.83 -15.46 12.20
CA SER A 23 15.43 -14.77 10.97
C SER A 23 13.90 -14.56 10.95
N ASP A 24 13.46 -13.55 10.18
CA ASP A 24 12.04 -13.24 10.01
C ASP A 24 11.22 -14.46 9.55
N VAL A 25 11.80 -15.35 8.74
CA VAL A 25 11.12 -16.54 8.21
C VAL A 25 10.92 -17.58 9.30
N GLU A 26 11.95 -17.86 10.10
CA GLU A 26 11.83 -18.77 11.24
C GLU A 26 10.85 -18.25 12.29
N ARG A 27 10.81 -16.93 12.50
CA ARG A 27 9.83 -16.30 13.39
C ARG A 27 8.41 -16.46 12.88
N GLU A 28 8.16 -16.24 11.58
CA GLU A 28 6.83 -16.40 10.98
C GLU A 28 6.27 -17.82 11.20
N LYS A 29 7.12 -18.85 11.08
CA LYS A 29 6.72 -20.26 11.29
C LYS A 29 6.28 -20.59 12.71
N GLN A 30 6.66 -19.79 13.71
CA GLN A 30 6.32 -20.00 15.11
C GLN A 30 5.11 -19.18 15.57
N VAL A 31 4.59 -18.29 14.71
CA VAL A 31 3.45 -17.46 15.04
C VAL A 31 2.16 -18.28 14.90
N ASP A 32 1.38 -18.35 15.98
CA ASP A 32 0.00 -18.79 15.91
C ASP A 32 -0.89 -17.60 15.50
N TYR A 33 -1.41 -17.65 14.28
CA TYR A 33 -2.24 -16.58 13.73
C TYR A 33 -3.61 -16.46 14.43
N LEU A 34 -4.04 -17.47 15.20
CA LEU A 34 -5.31 -17.42 15.94
C LEU A 34 -5.21 -16.65 17.27
N ASP A 35 -4.00 -16.59 17.85
CA ASP A 35 -3.74 -15.92 19.12
C ASP A 35 -3.09 -14.54 18.96
N VAL A 36 -2.84 -14.11 17.72
CA VAL A 36 -2.22 -12.81 17.43
C VAL A 36 -3.26 -11.73 17.15
N GLU A 37 -3.11 -10.60 17.86
CA GLU A 37 -3.92 -9.41 17.61
C GLU A 37 -3.63 -8.84 16.21
N ILE A 38 -4.69 -8.70 15.42
CA ILE A 38 -4.62 -8.15 14.07
C ILE A 38 -4.59 -6.62 14.16
N ASN A 39 -3.39 -6.04 14.06
CA ASN A 39 -3.22 -4.60 13.93
C ASN A 39 -2.65 -4.23 12.55
N LEU A 40 -3.40 -3.45 11.78
CA LEU A 40 -3.04 -3.07 10.40
C LEU A 40 -1.86 -2.08 10.33
N LEU A 41 -1.69 -1.23 11.35
CA LEU A 41 -0.64 -0.20 11.37
C LEU A 41 0.64 -0.67 12.05
N LYS A 42 0.53 -1.66 12.94
CA LYS A 42 1.65 -2.31 13.62
C LYS A 42 1.46 -3.83 13.60
N PRO A 43 1.64 -4.47 12.43
CA PRO A 43 1.45 -5.90 12.31
C PRO A 43 2.42 -6.66 13.20
N ALA A 44 1.90 -7.69 13.86
CA ALA A 44 2.66 -8.55 14.75
C ALA A 44 3.51 -9.59 13.99
N THR A 45 3.11 -9.97 12.77
CA THR A 45 3.83 -10.99 11.98
C THR A 45 4.90 -10.37 11.07
N PRO A 46 6.09 -10.99 10.98
CA PRO A 46 7.15 -10.61 10.04
C PRO A 46 6.71 -10.44 8.58
N PHE A 47 5.91 -11.36 8.05
CA PHE A 47 5.39 -11.29 6.68
C PHE A 47 4.63 -9.98 6.43
N MET A 48 3.65 -9.68 7.29
CA MET A 48 2.85 -8.46 7.15
C MET A 48 3.67 -7.19 7.34
N ARG A 49 4.68 -7.22 8.22
CA ARG A 49 5.60 -6.09 8.43
C ARG A 49 6.41 -5.77 7.18
N ASP A 50 6.90 -6.78 6.47
CA ASP A 50 7.63 -6.58 5.21
C ASP A 50 6.72 -6.06 4.11
N HIS A 51 5.51 -6.57 4.01
CA HIS A 51 4.52 -6.09 3.06
C HIS A 51 4.15 -4.62 3.33
N LEU A 52 3.92 -4.26 4.59
CA LEU A 52 3.60 -2.90 5.00
C LEU A 52 4.75 -1.91 4.72
N ARG A 53 6.01 -2.34 4.88
CA ARG A 53 7.18 -1.52 4.50
C ARG A 53 7.19 -1.17 3.01
N VAL A 54 6.87 -2.15 2.15
CA VAL A 54 6.77 -1.93 0.70
C VAL A 54 5.63 -0.97 0.37
N ILE A 55 4.46 -1.15 1.00
CA ILE A 55 3.31 -0.25 0.83
C ILE A 55 3.67 1.18 1.23
N TRP A 56 4.30 1.37 2.40
CA TRP A 56 4.70 2.70 2.87
C TRP A 56 5.72 3.37 1.96
N LEU A 57 6.68 2.61 1.45
CA LEU A 57 7.64 3.12 0.49
C LEU A 57 6.96 3.53 -0.82
N GLY A 58 6.06 2.69 -1.33
CA GLY A 58 5.26 3.00 -2.51
C GLY A 58 4.39 4.25 -2.30
N PHE A 59 3.73 4.35 -1.15
CA PHE A 59 2.94 5.50 -0.76
C PHE A 59 3.77 6.79 -0.69
N ALA A 60 4.98 6.75 -0.13
CA ALA A 60 5.86 7.91 -0.06
C ALA A 60 6.28 8.39 -1.46
N ILE A 61 6.64 7.46 -2.35
CA ILE A 61 6.98 7.78 -3.74
C ILE A 61 5.76 8.35 -4.47
N TRP A 62 4.61 7.70 -4.34
CA TRP A 62 3.36 8.16 -4.92
C TRP A 62 3.03 9.58 -4.46
N ALA A 63 3.02 9.82 -3.15
CA ALA A 63 2.72 11.13 -2.57
C ALA A 63 3.68 12.21 -3.09
N LEU A 64 4.97 11.92 -3.18
CA LEU A 64 5.97 12.84 -3.73
C LEU A 64 5.71 13.12 -5.21
N THR A 65 5.43 12.10 -6.02
CA THR A 65 5.24 12.29 -7.47
C THR A 65 3.90 12.96 -7.80
N THR A 66 2.86 12.75 -6.99
CA THR A 66 1.53 13.35 -7.17
C THR A 66 1.45 14.76 -6.61
N PHE A 67 1.87 14.98 -5.36
CA PHE A 67 1.76 16.27 -4.68
C PHE A 67 2.99 17.15 -4.83
N GLY A 68 4.15 16.55 -5.15
CA GLY A 68 5.41 17.27 -5.34
C GLY A 68 5.30 18.39 -6.37
N PRO A 69 4.83 18.16 -7.60
CA PRO A 69 4.73 19.23 -8.59
C PRO A 69 3.84 20.40 -8.14
N ILE A 70 2.72 20.11 -7.49
CA ILE A 70 1.77 21.13 -7.01
C ILE A 70 2.39 21.93 -5.87
N THR A 71 3.02 21.25 -4.92
CA THR A 71 3.70 21.87 -3.77
C THR A 71 4.88 22.71 -4.25
N LEU A 72 5.67 22.17 -5.17
CA LEU A 72 6.87 22.81 -5.72
C LEU A 72 6.50 24.07 -6.52
N THR A 73 5.36 24.06 -7.23
CA THR A 73 4.85 25.25 -7.93
C THR A 73 4.52 26.39 -6.96
N ARG A 74 4.12 26.07 -5.72
CA ARG A 74 3.83 27.07 -4.68
C ARG A 74 5.10 27.62 -4.03
N ILE A 75 6.11 26.80 -3.80
CA ILE A 75 7.34 27.20 -3.07
C ILE A 75 8.47 27.68 -4.01
N ALA A 76 8.49 27.24 -5.26
CA ALA A 76 9.50 27.55 -6.26
C ALA A 76 8.86 27.82 -7.64
N PRO A 77 7.99 28.85 -7.76
CA PRO A 77 7.27 29.14 -8.99
C PRO A 77 8.22 29.39 -10.17
N ASP A 78 9.30 30.15 -9.98
CA ASP A 78 10.23 30.52 -11.07
C ASP A 78 10.81 29.28 -11.78
N VAL A 79 11.21 28.26 -11.02
CA VAL A 79 11.71 26.99 -11.56
C VAL A 79 10.58 26.23 -12.24
N MET A 80 9.42 26.14 -11.59
CA MET A 80 8.28 25.36 -12.08
C MET A 80 7.59 25.98 -13.30
N THR A 81 7.74 27.28 -13.52
CA THR A 81 7.22 28.00 -14.69
C THR A 81 8.24 28.14 -15.82
N THR A 82 9.48 27.70 -15.61
CA THR A 82 10.52 27.74 -16.64
C THR A 82 10.08 26.93 -17.87
N GLN A 83 10.16 27.54 -19.05
CA GLN A 83 9.87 26.87 -20.31
C GLN A 83 10.94 25.84 -20.62
N MET A 84 10.51 24.62 -20.93
CA MET A 84 11.46 23.59 -21.32
C MET A 84 11.85 23.71 -22.80
N PRO A 85 13.15 23.52 -23.13
CA PRO A 85 13.70 23.85 -24.45
C PRO A 85 13.15 23.01 -25.61
N VAL A 86 12.60 21.82 -25.35
CA VAL A 86 12.11 20.92 -26.42
C VAL A 86 10.60 21.05 -26.64
N ILE A 87 9.84 21.25 -25.55
CA ILE A 87 8.38 21.11 -25.54
C ILE A 87 7.66 22.46 -25.39
N GLY A 88 8.40 23.53 -25.04
CA GLY A 88 7.90 24.92 -25.06
C GLY A 88 6.91 25.30 -23.95
N PHE A 89 6.45 24.34 -23.15
CA PHE A 89 5.56 24.58 -22.02
C PHE A 89 6.31 24.55 -20.67
N PRO A 90 5.75 25.21 -19.63
CA PRO A 90 6.29 25.20 -18.26
C PRO A 90 6.57 23.81 -17.69
N LEU A 91 7.66 23.68 -16.91
CA LEU A 91 8.11 22.43 -16.28
C LEU A 91 7.01 21.68 -15.53
N HIS A 92 6.18 22.37 -14.75
CA HIS A 92 5.13 21.72 -13.96
C HIS A 92 4.16 20.90 -14.82
N TYR A 93 3.78 21.36 -16.03
CA TYR A 93 2.91 20.58 -16.90
C TYR A 93 3.52 19.25 -17.31
N PHE A 94 4.83 19.18 -17.49
CA PHE A 94 5.51 17.92 -17.82
C PHE A 94 5.55 16.96 -16.64
N LEU A 95 5.84 17.49 -15.46
CA LEU A 95 5.83 16.69 -14.24
C LEU A 95 4.44 16.09 -13.98
N LEU A 96 3.37 16.87 -14.19
CA LEU A 96 2.01 16.36 -14.06
C LEU A 96 1.63 15.37 -15.18
N ALA A 97 1.92 15.68 -16.44
CA ALA A 97 1.45 14.89 -17.58
C ALA A 97 2.25 13.61 -17.84
N ILE A 98 3.56 13.63 -17.54
CA ILE A 98 4.47 12.52 -17.85
C ILE A 98 4.94 11.85 -16.55
N VAL A 99 5.50 12.60 -15.61
CA VAL A 99 6.09 12.00 -14.40
C VAL A 99 5.02 11.39 -13.51
N GLY A 100 3.85 12.03 -13.33
CA GLY A 100 2.75 11.48 -12.53
C GLY A 100 2.26 10.11 -13.05
N PRO A 101 1.72 10.01 -14.27
CA PRO A 101 1.29 8.73 -14.84
C PRO A 101 2.43 7.73 -15.01
N GLY A 102 3.62 8.18 -15.43
CA GLY A 102 4.79 7.32 -15.61
C GLY A 102 5.27 6.71 -14.30
N ALA A 103 5.30 7.49 -13.22
CA ALA A 103 5.62 6.99 -11.89
C ALA A 103 4.60 5.95 -11.43
N ALA A 104 3.30 6.15 -11.66
CA ALA A 104 2.28 5.17 -11.30
C ALA A 104 2.50 3.82 -12.03
N LEU A 105 2.80 3.85 -13.33
CA LEU A 105 3.09 2.62 -14.10
C LEU A 105 4.34 1.90 -13.57
N ILE A 106 5.42 2.64 -13.34
CA ILE A 106 6.66 2.09 -12.79
C ILE A 106 6.41 1.49 -11.41
N LEU A 107 5.65 2.19 -10.56
CA LEU A 107 5.34 1.77 -9.20
C LEU A 107 4.49 0.49 -9.20
N SER A 108 3.53 0.35 -10.11
CA SER A 108 2.73 -0.88 -10.27
C SER A 108 3.61 -2.09 -10.58
N VAL A 109 4.51 -1.95 -11.56
CA VAL A 109 5.42 -3.03 -11.96
C VAL A 109 6.41 -3.36 -10.84
N TRP A 110 6.95 -2.35 -10.17
CA TRP A 110 7.85 -2.52 -9.04
C TRP A 110 7.16 -3.18 -7.85
N TYR A 111 5.94 -2.76 -7.52
CA TYR A 111 5.15 -3.29 -6.42
C TYR A 111 4.80 -4.76 -6.65
N ALA A 112 4.38 -5.14 -7.85
CA ALA A 112 4.10 -6.53 -8.21
C ALA A 112 5.33 -7.42 -7.94
N ARG A 113 6.50 -7.02 -8.46
CA ARG A 113 7.75 -7.77 -8.22
C ARG A 113 8.14 -7.83 -6.75
N LYS A 114 7.92 -6.75 -6.00
CA LYS A 114 8.25 -6.71 -4.57
C LYS A 114 7.32 -7.58 -3.75
N ARG A 115 6.04 -7.63 -4.11
CA ARG A 115 5.08 -8.55 -3.52
C ARG A 115 5.48 -10.00 -3.79
N ASP A 116 5.78 -10.36 -5.03
CA ASP A 116 6.20 -11.71 -5.39
C ASP A 116 7.46 -12.14 -4.60
N GLN A 117 8.45 -11.24 -4.46
CA GLN A 117 9.66 -11.50 -3.66
C GLN A 117 9.37 -11.75 -2.17
N ILE A 118 8.32 -11.12 -1.62
CA ILE A 118 7.91 -11.35 -0.24
C ILE A 118 7.22 -12.71 -0.16
N ASP A 119 6.31 -13.02 -1.08
CA ASP A 119 5.63 -14.32 -1.13
C ASP A 119 6.67 -15.47 -1.23
N ASP A 120 7.67 -15.34 -2.10
CA ASP A 120 8.80 -16.27 -2.23
C ASP A 120 9.62 -16.39 -0.93
N LYS A 121 9.92 -15.27 -0.27
CA LYS A 121 10.71 -15.25 1.00
C LYS A 121 10.03 -16.08 2.09
N TYR A 122 8.70 -16.05 2.15
CA TYR A 122 7.93 -16.74 3.17
C TYR A 122 7.34 -18.08 2.70
N GLY A 123 7.57 -18.47 1.45
CA GLY A 123 7.12 -19.75 0.88
C GLY A 123 5.61 -19.82 0.65
N ILE A 124 4.97 -18.68 0.37
CA ILE A 124 3.53 -18.62 0.10
C ILE A 124 3.29 -19.00 -1.36
N GLU A 125 2.87 -20.24 -1.59
CA GLU A 125 2.40 -20.67 -2.91
C GLU A 125 0.93 -20.25 -3.07
N GLN A 126 0.66 -19.38 -4.04
CA GLN A 126 -0.70 -19.16 -4.51
C GLN A 126 -1.09 -20.36 -5.37
N PRO A 127 -2.10 -21.18 -5.00
CA PRO A 127 -2.57 -22.22 -5.90
C PRO A 127 -3.04 -21.53 -7.18
N THR A 128 -2.42 -21.86 -8.31
CA THR A 128 -2.89 -21.41 -9.62
C THR A 128 -4.35 -21.83 -9.72
N ALA A 129 -5.26 -20.86 -9.65
CA ALA A 129 -6.67 -21.14 -9.85
C ALA A 129 -6.79 -21.88 -11.18
N ALA A 130 -7.33 -23.11 -11.15
CA ALA A 130 -7.84 -23.72 -12.36
C ALA A 130 -8.76 -22.69 -13.02
N PRO A 131 -8.77 -22.55 -14.36
CA PRO A 131 -9.67 -21.62 -15.01
C PRO A 131 -11.08 -21.89 -14.50
N GLU A 132 -11.63 -20.94 -13.74
CA GLU A 132 -13.03 -20.95 -13.34
C GLU A 132 -13.83 -21.15 -14.65
N PRO A 133 -14.74 -22.14 -14.72
CA PRO A 133 -15.57 -22.29 -15.89
C PRO A 133 -16.29 -20.96 -16.08
N THR A 134 -16.08 -20.32 -17.23
CA THR A 134 -16.72 -19.07 -17.58
C THR A 134 -18.22 -19.25 -17.39
N GLU A 135 -18.78 -18.71 -16.31
CA GLU A 135 -20.23 -18.50 -16.27
C GLU A 135 -20.51 -17.51 -17.39
N THR A 136 -21.03 -18.04 -18.49
CA THR A 136 -21.61 -17.27 -19.57
C THR A 136 -22.75 -16.46 -18.97
N THR A 137 -22.43 -15.27 -18.47
CA THR A 137 -23.42 -14.24 -18.24
C THR A 137 -24.01 -13.93 -19.61
N SER A 138 -25.28 -14.31 -19.79
CA SER A 138 -26.02 -14.01 -21.00
C SER A 138 -26.19 -12.49 -21.06
N ASP A 139 -25.32 -11.81 -21.81
CA ASP A 139 -25.42 -10.38 -22.14
C ASP A 139 -26.58 -10.12 -23.12
N ASP A 140 -27.80 -10.55 -22.78
CA ASP A 140 -29.01 -10.19 -23.53
C ASP A 140 -30.22 -9.93 -22.61
N ALA A 141 -30.02 -9.10 -21.60
CA ALA A 141 -31.12 -8.46 -20.87
C ALA A 141 -31.28 -7.02 -21.34
N THR A 142 -31.78 -6.84 -22.57
CA THR A 142 -32.27 -5.55 -23.03
C THR A 142 -33.64 -5.30 -22.39
N ALA A 143 -33.76 -4.30 -21.52
CA ALA A 143 -35.03 -3.92 -20.89
C ALA A 143 -35.98 -3.30 -21.93
N ALA A 144 -37.05 -4.01 -22.30
CA ALA A 144 -38.14 -3.47 -23.10
C ALA A 144 -39.15 -2.73 -22.19
N ASP A 145 -39.28 -1.45 -22.47
CA ASP A 145 -40.20 -0.43 -21.95
C ASP A 145 -41.68 -0.88 -21.88
N GLY A 146 -42.38 -0.41 -20.85
CA GLY A 146 -43.71 -0.84 -20.47
C GLY A 146 -44.82 -0.06 -21.17
N GLY A 147 -45.79 -0.80 -21.73
CA GLY A 147 -47.06 -0.26 -22.17
C GLY A 147 -48.08 -1.38 -22.39
N VAL A 148 -49.06 -1.51 -21.50
CA VAL A 148 -50.25 -2.34 -21.71
C VAL A 148 -51.21 -1.57 -22.60
N SER A 149 -51.61 -2.14 -23.74
CA SER A 149 -52.73 -1.66 -24.53
C SER A 149 -54.05 -2.12 -23.89
N GLU A 150 -54.92 -1.15 -23.63
CA GLU A 150 -56.34 -1.36 -23.32
C GLU A 150 -57.12 -1.93 -24.51
#